data_AF-A0A960VH30-F1
#
_entry.id   AF-A0A960VH30-F1
#
_cell.length_a   1.000
_cell.length_b   1.000
_cell.length_c   1.000
_cell.angle_alpha   90.00
_cell.angle_beta   90.00
_cell.angle_gamma   90.00
#
_symmetry.space_group_name_H-M   'P 1'
#
loop_
_entity.id
_entity.type
_entity.pdbx_description
1 polymer ?
#
loop_
_entity_poly.entity_id
_entity_poly.type
_entity_poly.pdbx_seq_one_letter_code
_entity_poly.pdbx_strand_id
1 'polypeptide(L)'
;MHQELANLGLFLKEKRQEKNLSLKEVENGTSIRMSYLEAIEEGQVAKLISPVYAQGFIRKYATFLELDGDDLIRRSPYLMKLLNEGSRPGREAPMTLGALEMRGTPGSEVKWFPNLMWVGLSVVVILAGWFIARHFGIF
;
A
#
# COMPACT_ATOMS: atom_id res chain seq x y z
N MET A 1 -23.79 -5.19 11.24
CA MET A 1 -22.35 -5.34 10.95
C MET A 1 -22.24 -6.20 9.71
N HIS A 2 -21.51 -5.78 8.67
CA HIS A 2 -21.39 -6.58 7.45
C HIS A 2 -20.36 -7.68 7.69
N GLN A 3 -20.84 -8.91 7.88
CA GLN A 3 -20.01 -10.06 8.25
C GLN A 3 -18.90 -10.34 7.22
N GLU A 4 -19.13 -10.02 5.95
CA GLU A 4 -18.12 -10.08 4.88
C GLU A 4 -16.94 -9.12 5.11
N LEU A 5 -17.19 -7.87 5.54
CA LEU A 5 -16.12 -6.90 5.80
C LEU A 5 -15.31 -7.28 7.03
N ALA A 6 -15.96 -7.83 8.05
CA ALA A 6 -15.27 -8.31 9.24
C ALA A 6 -14.32 -9.47 8.89
N ASN A 7 -14.78 -10.44 8.08
CA ASN A 7 -13.95 -11.55 7.61
C ASN A 7 -12.77 -11.05 6.75
N LEU A 8 -13.00 -10.06 5.88
CA LEU A 8 -11.95 -9.44 5.08
C LEU A 8 -10.89 -8.76 5.94
N GLY A 9 -11.33 -7.97 6.93
CA GLY A 9 -10.46 -7.28 7.86
C GLY A 9 -9.61 -8.25 8.67
N LEU A 10 -10.22 -9.30 9.19
CA LEU A 10 -9.53 -10.39 9.90
C LEU A 10 -8.49 -11.06 9.00
N PHE A 11 -8.84 -11.39 7.76
CA PHE A 11 -7.91 -12.01 6.82
C PHE A 11 -6.68 -11.12 6.53
N LEU A 12 -6.88 -9.82 6.32
CA LEU A 12 -5.77 -8.88 6.11
C LEU A 12 -4.89 -8.75 7.37
N LYS A 13 -5.51 -8.73 8.55
CA LYS A 13 -4.82 -8.71 9.84
C LYS A 13 -3.96 -9.95 10.04
N GLU A 14 -4.49 -11.13 9.78
CA GLU A 14 -3.76 -12.40 9.86
C GLU A 14 -2.56 -12.38 8.92
N LYS A 15 -2.74 -11.96 7.67
CA LYS A 15 -1.65 -11.88 6.68
C LYS A 15 -0.56 -10.88 7.06
N ARG A 16 -0.92 -9.76 7.66
CA ARG A 16 0.05 -8.81 8.24
C ARG A 16 0.83 -9.45 9.38
N GLN A 17 0.14 -10.14 10.28
CA GLN A 17 0.73 -10.78 11.45
C GLN A 17 1.64 -11.96 11.08
N GLU A 18 1.29 -12.76 10.08
CA GLU A 18 2.15 -13.82 9.51
C GLU A 18 3.50 -13.26 9.02
N LYS A 19 3.49 -12.03 8.48
CA LYS A 19 4.68 -11.31 8.04
C LYS A 19 5.39 -10.54 9.18
N ASN A 20 4.91 -10.63 10.42
CA ASN A 20 5.41 -9.92 11.60
C ASN A 20 5.45 -8.39 11.45
N LEU A 21 4.51 -7.81 10.68
CA LEU A 21 4.46 -6.39 10.42
C LEU A 21 3.54 -5.67 11.42
N SER A 22 4.00 -4.54 11.96
CA SER A 22 3.18 -3.60 12.71
C SER A 22 2.32 -2.73 11.78
N LEU A 23 1.23 -2.17 12.29
CA LEU A 23 0.44 -1.19 11.53
C LEU A 23 1.27 0.06 11.17
N LYS A 24 2.30 0.39 11.96
CA LYS A 24 3.20 1.52 11.69
C LYS A 24 4.08 1.27 10.47
N GLU A 25 4.59 0.05 10.31
CA GLU A 25 5.36 -0.35 9.13
C GLU A 25 4.49 -0.36 7.87
N VAL A 26 3.24 -0.84 7.99
CA VAL A 26 2.26 -0.76 6.89
C VAL A 26 1.94 0.69 6.56
N GLU A 27 1.72 1.56 7.55
CA GLU A 27 1.51 2.99 7.33
C GLU A 27 2.68 3.62 6.58
N ASN A 28 3.92 3.31 6.97
CA ASN A 28 5.11 3.82 6.30
C ASN A 28 5.21 3.31 4.85
N GLY A 29 4.87 2.04 4.61
CA GLY A 29 4.95 1.41 3.28
C GLY A 29 3.82 1.81 2.33
N THR A 30 2.63 2.10 2.86
CA THR A 30 1.42 2.38 2.08
C THR A 30 0.98 3.83 2.14
N SER A 31 1.53 4.64 3.05
CA SER A 31 1.05 6.00 3.35
C SER A 31 -0.44 6.06 3.77
N ILE A 32 -1.02 4.92 4.16
CA ILE A 32 -2.38 4.86 4.72
C ILE A 32 -2.25 5.07 6.22
N ARG A 33 -2.99 6.04 6.77
CA ARG A 33 -2.96 6.32 8.21
C ARG A 33 -3.27 5.05 9.01
N MET A 34 -2.56 4.86 10.11
CA MET A 34 -2.75 3.71 11.01
C MET A 34 -4.22 3.51 11.44
N SER A 35 -4.92 4.61 11.74
CA SER A 35 -6.35 4.58 12.12
C SER A 35 -7.26 4.01 11.03
N TYR A 36 -6.88 4.15 9.76
CA TYR A 36 -7.62 3.59 8.64
C TYR A 36 -7.30 2.11 8.42
N LEU A 37 -6.05 1.71 8.64
CA LEU A 37 -5.66 0.30 8.61
C LEU A 37 -6.37 -0.49 9.71
N GLU A 38 -6.44 0.07 10.92
CA GLU A 38 -7.19 -0.49 12.05
C GLU A 38 -8.68 -0.62 11.71
N ALA A 39 -9.30 0.44 11.17
CA ALA A 39 -10.71 0.39 10.74
C ALA A 39 -10.96 -0.67 9.65
N ILE A 40 -10.00 -0.90 8.74
CA ILE A 40 -10.09 -1.97 7.74
C ILE A 40 -10.02 -3.35 8.41
N GLU A 41 -9.06 -3.56 9.32
CA GLU A 41 -8.91 -4.82 10.05
C GLU A 41 -10.12 -5.16 10.93
N GLU A 42 -10.80 -4.14 11.46
CA GLU A 42 -12.02 -4.29 12.26
C GLU A 42 -13.31 -4.40 11.42
N GLY A 43 -13.20 -4.35 10.09
CA GLY A 43 -14.36 -4.35 9.18
C GLY A 43 -15.23 -3.10 9.31
N GLN A 44 -14.72 -2.03 9.92
CA GLN A 44 -15.38 -0.74 10.12
C GLN A 44 -15.15 0.22 8.94
N VAL A 45 -15.12 -0.34 7.73
CA VAL A 45 -14.86 0.36 6.46
C VAL A 45 -15.88 1.49 6.22
N ALA A 46 -17.10 1.36 6.73
CA ALA A 46 -18.13 2.40 6.66
C ALA A 46 -17.80 3.68 7.46
N LYS A 47 -16.85 3.63 8.41
CA LYS A 47 -16.33 4.80 9.13
C LYS A 47 -15.22 5.53 8.36
N LEU A 48 -14.70 4.95 7.28
CA LEU A 48 -13.74 5.61 6.41
C LEU A 48 -14.46 6.73 5.65
N ILE A 49 -13.86 7.93 5.63
CA ILE A 49 -14.37 9.06 4.86
C ILE A 49 -14.44 8.63 3.38
N SER A 50 -15.68 8.54 2.87
CA SER A 50 -16.09 8.10 1.53
C SER A 50 -15.71 6.65 1.13
N PRO A 51 -16.70 5.83 0.71
CA PRO A 51 -16.50 4.48 0.18
C PRO A 51 -15.46 4.38 -0.94
N VAL A 52 -15.28 5.44 -1.73
CA VAL A 52 -14.33 5.47 -2.85
C VAL A 52 -12.90 5.27 -2.37
N TYR A 53 -12.53 5.80 -1.20
CA TYR A 53 -11.19 5.63 -0.63
C TYR A 53 -10.97 4.25 -0.03
N ALA A 54 -12.03 3.61 0.47
CA ALA A 54 -11.95 2.28 1.06
C ALA A 54 -11.40 1.26 0.06
N GLN A 55 -11.83 1.29 -1.21
CA GLN A 55 -11.28 0.41 -2.24
C GLN A 55 -9.79 0.61 -2.44
N GLY A 56 -9.38 1.87 -2.61
CA GLY A 56 -7.99 2.22 -2.87
C GLY A 56 -7.10 1.77 -1.72
N PHE A 57 -7.55 1.97 -0.48
CA PHE A 57 -6.81 1.56 0.71
C PHE A 57 -6.76 0.04 0.88
N ILE A 58 -7.87 -0.67 0.68
CA ILE A 58 -7.91 -2.14 0.76
C ILE A 58 -7.01 -2.75 -0.33
N ARG A 59 -7.09 -2.26 -1.57
CA ARG A 59 -6.22 -2.71 -2.67
C ARG A 59 -4.75 -2.47 -2.32
N LYS A 60 -4.40 -1.25 -1.92
CA LYS A 60 -3.02 -0.87 -1.61
C LYS A 60 -2.46 -1.65 -0.42
N TYR A 61 -3.29 -1.93 0.59
CA TYR A 61 -2.91 -2.74 1.73
C TYR A 61 -2.71 -4.21 1.33
N ALA A 62 -3.64 -4.80 0.56
CA ALA A 62 -3.50 -6.15 0.04
C ALA A 62 -2.22 -6.31 -0.82
N THR A 63 -1.96 -5.38 -1.74
CA THR A 63 -0.74 -5.38 -2.55
C THR A 63 0.53 -5.26 -1.70
N PHE A 64 0.51 -4.43 -0.65
CA PHE A 64 1.64 -4.33 0.29
C PHE A 64 1.91 -5.65 1.02
N LEU A 65 0.87 -6.43 1.29
CA LEU A 65 0.96 -7.78 1.85
C LEU A 65 1.24 -8.86 0.79
N GLU A 66 1.58 -8.47 -0.46
CA GLU A 66 1.84 -9.38 -1.58
C GLU A 66 0.63 -10.27 -1.95
N LEU A 67 -0.57 -9.76 -1.71
CA LEU A 67 -1.83 -10.38 -2.11
C LEU A 67 -2.35 -9.77 -3.42
N ASP A 68 -3.15 -10.55 -4.15
CA ASP A 68 -3.91 -10.00 -5.28
C ASP A 68 -5.10 -9.18 -4.77
N GLY A 69 -4.89 -7.86 -4.69
CA GLY A 69 -5.91 -6.92 -4.23
C GLY A 69 -7.14 -6.85 -5.14
N ASP A 70 -7.01 -7.12 -6.43
CA ASP A 70 -8.13 -7.07 -7.38
C ASP A 70 -9.01 -8.32 -7.29
N ASP A 71 -8.41 -9.48 -7.12
CA ASP A 71 -9.12 -10.73 -6.83
C ASP A 71 -9.84 -10.65 -5.47
N LEU A 72 -9.17 -10.11 -4.45
CA LEU A 72 -9.73 -9.92 -3.11
C LEU A 72 -10.98 -9.00 -3.12
N ILE A 73 -10.94 -7.91 -3.88
CA ILE A 73 -12.11 -7.03 -4.07
C ILE A 73 -13.22 -7.75 -4.83
N ARG A 74 -12.89 -8.48 -5.89
CA ARG A 74 -13.86 -9.20 -6.74
C ARG A 74 -14.62 -10.28 -5.98
N ARG A 75 -13.95 -10.94 -5.02
CA ARG A 75 -14.55 -11.97 -4.16
C ARG A 75 -15.45 -11.41 -3.07
N SER A 76 -15.52 -10.09 -2.89
CA SER A 76 -16.43 -9.45 -1.93
C SER A 76 -17.55 -8.68 -2.66
N PRO A 77 -18.72 -9.32 -2.87
CA PRO A 77 -19.88 -8.66 -3.47
C PRO A 77 -20.32 -7.42 -2.69
N TYR A 78 -20.23 -7.45 -1.36
CA TYR A 78 -20.57 -6.31 -0.52
C TYR A 78 -19.62 -5.13 -0.72
N LEU A 79 -18.31 -5.39 -0.80
CA LEU A 79 -17.35 -4.32 -1.08
C LEU A 79 -17.67 -3.70 -2.44
N MET A 80 -17.88 -4.52 -3.47
CA MET A 80 -18.22 -4.02 -4.80
C MET A 80 -19.52 -3.19 -4.81
N LYS A 81 -20.53 -3.59 -4.03
CA LYS A 81 -21.76 -2.81 -3.84
C LYS A 81 -21.50 -1.47 -3.15
N LEU A 82 -20.70 -1.45 -2.07
CA LEU A 82 -20.36 -0.24 -1.33
C LEU A 82 -19.63 0.78 -2.22
N LEU A 83 -18.77 0.29 -3.11
CA LEU A 83 -18.03 1.10 -4.07
C LEU A 83 -18.94 1.69 -5.17
N ASN A 84 -19.85 0.88 -5.68
CA ASN A 84 -20.85 1.33 -6.64
C ASN A 84 -21.82 2.36 -6.02
N GLU A 85 -22.15 2.22 -4.74
CA GLU A 85 -23.03 3.16 -4.03
C GLU A 85 -22.36 4.47 -3.65
N GLY A 86 -21.06 4.45 -3.28
CA GLY A 86 -20.29 5.66 -2.98
C GLY A 86 -19.86 6.46 -4.21
N SER A 87 -19.91 5.87 -5.39
CA SER A 87 -19.65 6.53 -6.68
C SER A 87 -20.88 7.27 -7.24
N ARG A 88 -22.01 7.29 -6.52
CA ARG A 88 -23.22 8.03 -6.93
C ARG A 88 -22.98 9.54 -6.82
N PRO A 89 -23.10 10.30 -7.93
CA PRO A 89 -22.93 11.76 -7.91
C PRO A 89 -24.12 12.36 -7.16
N GLY A 90 -23.92 12.79 -5.91
CA GLY A 90 -25.01 13.37 -5.12
C GLY A 90 -24.81 13.34 -3.60
N ARG A 91 -23.83 12.60 -3.08
CA ARG A 91 -23.35 12.81 -1.71
C ARG A 91 -22.05 13.59 -1.78
N GLU A 92 -22.16 14.87 -1.46
CA GLU A 92 -21.09 15.86 -1.40
C GLU A 92 -19.84 15.24 -0.75
N ALA A 93 -18.84 14.91 -1.58
CA ALA A 93 -17.49 14.80 -1.08
C ALA A 93 -17.16 16.20 -0.54
N PRO A 94 -16.74 16.35 0.73
CA PRO A 94 -16.33 17.65 1.23
C PRO A 94 -15.32 18.23 0.24
N MET A 95 -15.59 19.48 -0.17
CA MET A 95 -15.07 20.25 -1.31
C MET A 95 -13.54 20.49 -1.32
N THR A 96 -12.77 19.57 -0.74
CA THR A 96 -11.31 19.59 -0.60
C THR A 96 -10.59 18.79 -1.67
N LEU A 97 -11.30 17.92 -2.42
CA LEU A 97 -10.64 16.97 -3.33
C LEU A 97 -11.10 17.01 -4.79
N GLY A 98 -11.52 18.18 -5.28
CA GLY A 98 -11.58 18.45 -6.72
C GLY A 98 -10.20 18.54 -7.42
N ALA A 99 -9.11 18.27 -6.69
CA ALA A 99 -7.74 18.40 -7.18
C ALA A 99 -7.00 17.07 -7.43
N LEU A 100 -7.62 15.90 -7.16
CA LEU A 100 -6.95 14.60 -7.31
C LEU A 100 -7.58 13.64 -8.32
N GLU A 101 -8.74 13.97 -8.89
CA GLU A 101 -9.35 13.16 -9.97
C GLU A 101 -8.72 13.37 -11.35
N MET A 102 -7.80 14.33 -11.52
CA MET A 102 -7.01 14.49 -12.76
C MET A 102 -5.51 14.31 -12.52
N ARG A 103 -5.11 13.11 -12.09
CA ARG A 103 -3.76 12.63 -12.44
C ARG A 103 -3.89 11.18 -12.86
N GLY A 104 -3.91 10.98 -14.17
CA GLY A 104 -3.93 9.67 -14.77
C GLY A 104 -2.87 8.77 -14.13
N THR A 105 -3.20 7.50 -14.04
CA THR A 105 -2.24 6.41 -13.90
C THR A 105 -1.49 6.24 -15.21
N PRO A 106 -0.22 6.65 -15.29
CA PRO A 106 0.76 5.91 -16.05
C PRO A 106 1.80 5.34 -15.08
N GLY A 107 2.11 4.06 -15.25
CA GLY A 107 3.35 3.49 -14.74
C GLY A 107 3.31 3.09 -13.27
N SER A 108 3.29 1.79 -13.06
CA SER A 108 4.08 1.13 -12.02
C SER A 108 5.52 1.69 -11.98
N GLU A 109 5.74 2.82 -11.32
CA GLU A 109 7.08 3.30 -11.01
C GLU A 109 7.65 2.42 -9.89
N VAL A 110 8.44 1.45 -10.34
CA VAL A 110 9.31 0.62 -9.53
C VAL A 110 10.18 1.55 -8.66
N LYS A 111 9.80 1.73 -7.39
CA LYS A 111 10.52 2.54 -6.38
C LYS A 111 11.90 1.98 -5.98
N TRP A 112 12.44 1.01 -6.72
CA TRP A 112 13.77 0.41 -6.46
C TRP A 112 14.93 1.24 -7.03
N PHE A 113 14.66 2.17 -7.95
CA PHE A 113 15.67 3.03 -8.57
C PHE A 113 16.55 3.84 -7.61
N PRO A 114 16.07 4.33 -6.44
CA PRO A 114 16.94 5.00 -5.47
C PRO A 114 17.96 4.05 -4.83
N ASN A 115 17.59 2.79 -4.58
CA ASN A 115 18.44 1.82 -3.89
C ASN A 115 19.51 1.25 -4.82
N LEU A 116 19.23 1.17 -6.12
CA LEU A 116 20.18 0.65 -7.10
C LEU A 116 21.38 1.58 -7.33
N MET A 117 21.15 2.88 -7.23
CA MET A 117 22.20 3.90 -7.24
C MET A 117 23.18 3.73 -6.06
N TRP A 118 22.67 3.37 -4.88
CA TRP A 118 23.51 3.11 -3.70
C TRP A 118 24.28 1.79 -3.81
N VAL A 119 23.68 0.75 -4.40
CA VAL A 119 24.39 -0.51 -4.67
C VAL A 119 25.53 -0.27 -5.67
N GLY A 120 25.26 0.43 -6.77
CA GLY A 120 26.30 0.80 -7.76
C GLY A 120 27.44 1.59 -7.13
N LEU A 121 27.12 2.62 -6.32
CA LEU A 121 28.12 3.41 -5.61
C LEU A 121 28.96 2.56 -4.65
N SER A 122 28.33 1.64 -3.91
CA SER A 122 29.04 0.77 -2.96
C SER A 122 30.04 -0.17 -3.66
N VAL A 123 29.67 -0.73 -4.82
CA VAL A 123 30.54 -1.61 -5.61
C VAL A 123 31.76 -0.85 -6.14
N VAL A 124 31.57 0.39 -6.62
CA VAL A 124 32.66 1.24 -7.11
C VAL A 124 33.66 1.57 -5.99
N VAL A 125 33.17 1.90 -4.79
CA VAL A 125 34.03 2.19 -3.63
C VAL A 125 34.84 0.96 -3.21
N ILE A 126 34.23 -0.22 -3.21
CA ILE A 126 34.92 -1.49 -2.88
C ILE A 126 36.01 -1.79 -3.91
N LEU A 127 35.71 -1.66 -5.21
CA LEU A 127 36.68 -1.91 -6.28
C LEU A 127 37.83 -0.90 -6.27
N ALA A 128 37.56 0.37 -5.99
CA ALA A 128 38.58 1.40 -5.85
C ALA A 128 39.50 1.10 -4.65
N GLY A 129 38.94 0.70 -3.50
CA GLY A 129 39.71 0.28 -2.33
C GLY A 129 40.60 -0.93 -2.62
N TRP A 130 40.08 -1.95 -3.31
CA TRP A 130 40.85 -3.11 -3.75
C TRP A 130 41.97 -2.73 -4.72
N PHE A 131 41.69 -1.86 -5.70
CA PHE A 131 42.67 -1.39 -6.69
C PHE A 131 43.81 -0.61 -6.03
N ILE A 132 43.51 0.27 -5.08
CA ILE A 132 44.50 1.02 -4.30
C ILE A 132 45.34 0.07 -3.45
N ALA A 133 44.72 -0.86 -2.71
CA ALA A 133 45.45 -1.85 -1.91
C ALA A 133 46.40 -2.72 -2.75
N ARG A 134 45.98 -3.06 -3.98
CA ARG A 134 46.80 -3.78 -4.96
C ARG A 134 47.93 -2.91 -5.55
N HIS A 135 47.68 -1.63 -5.80
CA HIS A 135 48.69 -0.73 -6.39
C HIS A 135 49.81 -0.36 -5.39
N PHE A 136 49.50 -0.30 -4.09
CA PHE A 136 50.46 0.02 -3.03
C PHE A 136 51.15 -1.21 -2.40
N GLY A 137 51.01 -2.40 -3.00
CA GLY A 137 51.82 -3.59 -2.65
C GLY A 137 51.50 -4.22 -1.29
N ILE A 138 50.24 -4.18 -0.84
CA ILE A 138 49.80 -4.84 0.40
C ILE A 138 49.44 -6.33 0.18
N PHE A 139 49.64 -6.85 -1.05
CA PHE A 139 49.63 -8.28 -1.38
C PHE A 139 50.65 -8.60 -2.47
#